data_AF-L5NZU8-F1
#
_entry.id   AF-L5NZU8-F1
#
_cell.length_a   1.000
_cell.length_b   1.000
_cell.length_c   1.000
_cell.angle_alpha   90.00
_cell.angle_beta   90.00
_cell.angle_gamma   90.00
#
_symmetry.space_group_name_H-M   'P 1'
#
loop_
_entity.id
_entity.type
_entity.pdbx_description
1 polymer ?
#
loop_
_entity_poly.entity_id
_entity_poly.type
_entity_poly.pdbx_seq_one_letter_code
_entity_poly.pdbx_strand_id
1 'polypeptide(L)'
;MDTNTHAETRTDDTNRDTDRVDSSGVDRPAAARAAIYTALATLLDEPDERLHERLAAGEVDETVRGLLDATGLSVAPPELTVDDDYETACARFNDLFTVGYAEYADRTDGSLDSEGPRISLYESSYRPDAAWNDVNLDLARAYDYFGLEIDREARDNHDYLPYELEFASYLARLEAAADPGDGRA
;
A
#
# COMPACT_ATOMS: atom_id res chain seq x y z
N MET A 1 9.98 65.68 4.01
CA MET A 1 10.60 64.55 4.74
C MET A 1 9.42 63.71 5.18
N ASP A 2 8.95 62.93 4.23
CA ASP A 2 7.60 62.38 4.18
C ASP A 2 7.70 60.89 4.49
N THR A 3 7.31 60.50 5.70
CA THR A 3 7.27 59.10 6.10
C THR A 3 5.90 58.54 5.76
N ASN A 4 5.82 57.93 4.58
CA ASN A 4 4.67 57.15 4.12
C ASN A 4 4.86 55.70 4.62
N THR A 5 4.23 55.33 5.72
CA THR A 5 4.17 53.93 6.19
C THR A 5 2.93 53.29 5.56
N HIS A 6 3.14 52.54 4.47
CA HIS A 6 2.13 51.64 3.93
C HIS A 6 1.97 50.44 4.87
N ALA A 7 0.78 50.30 5.44
CA ALA A 7 0.31 49.06 6.03
C ALA A 7 -0.06 48.11 4.89
N GLU A 8 0.79 47.11 4.63
CA GLU A 8 0.43 45.98 3.79
C GLU A 8 -0.46 45.02 4.58
N THR A 9 -1.76 45.08 4.29
CA THR A 9 -2.71 44.04 4.71
C THR A 9 -2.43 42.79 3.88
N ARG A 10 -1.78 41.80 4.50
CA ARG A 10 -1.61 40.45 3.94
C ARG A 10 -2.96 39.71 4.00
N THR A 11 -3.80 39.90 2.99
CA THR A 11 -4.93 39.02 2.68
C THR A 11 -4.40 37.84 1.87
N ASP A 12 -4.14 36.72 2.52
CA ASP A 12 -4.01 35.44 1.83
C ASP A 12 -4.32 34.29 2.81
N ASP A 13 -5.61 34.04 3.04
CA ASP A 13 -6.08 32.89 3.84
C ASP A 13 -7.41 32.32 3.31
N THR A 14 -7.69 32.48 2.01
CA THR A 14 -9.03 32.18 1.45
C THR A 14 -9.08 30.93 0.57
N ASN A 15 -8.04 30.08 0.56
CA ASN A 15 -7.97 28.95 -0.39
C ASN A 15 -7.81 27.55 0.22
N ARG A 16 -8.15 27.35 1.50
CA ARG A 16 -8.11 26.00 2.13
C ARG A 16 -9.47 25.28 2.21
N ASP A 17 -10.57 25.95 1.89
CA ASP A 17 -11.92 25.42 2.12
C ASP A 17 -12.57 24.82 0.86
N THR A 18 -11.95 24.99 -0.31
CA THR A 18 -12.46 24.54 -1.61
C THR A 18 -12.02 23.13 -2.03
N ASP A 19 -11.09 22.52 -1.29
CA ASP A 19 -10.54 21.18 -1.59
C ASP A 19 -11.08 20.08 -0.66
N ARG A 20 -12.09 20.43 0.16
CA ARG A 20 -12.73 19.46 1.06
C ARG A 20 -13.79 18.70 0.27
N VAL A 21 -13.51 17.44 -0.03
CA VAL A 21 -14.49 16.53 -0.63
C VAL A 21 -15.78 16.54 0.20
N ASP A 22 -16.91 16.75 -0.48
CA ASP A 22 -18.23 16.66 0.15
C ASP A 22 -18.46 15.23 0.63
N SER A 23 -18.44 15.04 1.95
CA SER A 23 -18.56 13.72 2.57
C SER A 23 -19.94 13.09 2.38
N SER A 24 -20.93 13.84 1.90
CA SER A 24 -22.27 13.32 1.60
C SER A 24 -22.35 12.54 0.29
N GLY A 25 -21.40 12.76 -0.64
CA GLY A 25 -21.33 12.07 -1.93
C GLY A 25 -20.40 10.85 -1.97
N VAL A 26 -19.72 10.53 -0.86
CA VAL A 26 -18.73 9.44 -0.83
C VAL A 26 -19.37 8.11 -0.48
N ASP A 27 -19.16 7.08 -1.30
CA ASP A 27 -19.48 5.69 -0.94
C ASP A 27 -18.55 5.23 0.20
N ARG A 28 -19.14 5.13 1.41
CA ARG A 28 -18.41 4.80 2.64
C ARG A 28 -17.83 3.38 2.61
N PRO A 29 -18.57 2.33 2.22
CA PRO A 29 -17.98 1.00 2.01
C PRO A 29 -16.77 1.00 1.07
N ALA A 30 -16.82 1.70 -0.07
CA ALA A 30 -15.70 1.77 -1.00
C ALA A 30 -14.50 2.50 -0.40
N ALA A 31 -14.73 3.64 0.29
CA ALA A 31 -13.68 4.36 1.00
C ALA A 31 -13.03 3.51 2.10
N ALA A 32 -13.83 2.70 2.81
CA ALA A 32 -13.32 1.78 3.83
C ALA A 32 -12.45 0.67 3.23
N ARG A 33 -12.84 0.10 2.09
CA ARG A 33 -11.99 -0.87 1.36
C ARG A 33 -10.67 -0.26 0.93
N ALA A 34 -10.68 0.97 0.41
CA ALA A 34 -9.46 1.66 0.05
C ALA A 34 -8.49 1.82 1.24
N ALA A 35 -9.01 2.23 2.40
CA ALA A 35 -8.21 2.37 3.60
C ALA A 35 -7.65 1.03 4.10
N ILE A 36 -8.39 -0.07 3.96
CA ILE A 36 -7.90 -1.43 4.27
C ILE A 36 -6.75 -1.81 3.33
N TYR A 37 -6.90 -1.61 2.02
CA TYR A 37 -5.83 -1.91 1.06
C TYR A 37 -4.56 -1.11 1.34
N THR A 38 -4.69 0.18 1.70
CA THR A 38 -3.54 0.98 2.13
C THR A 38 -2.90 0.45 3.41
N ALA A 39 -3.70 0.07 4.41
CA ALA A 39 -3.16 -0.51 5.65
C ALA A 39 -2.40 -1.81 5.37
N LEU A 40 -2.92 -2.67 4.49
CA LEU A 40 -2.25 -3.91 4.09
C LEU A 40 -0.95 -3.65 3.32
N ALA A 41 -0.94 -2.68 2.40
CA ALA A 41 0.28 -2.29 1.69
C ALA A 41 1.39 -1.87 2.68
N THR A 42 1.04 -1.06 3.68
CA THR A 42 1.98 -0.64 4.74
C THR A 42 2.42 -1.79 5.64
N LEU A 43 1.53 -2.73 6.00
CA LEU A 43 1.87 -3.87 6.86
C LEU A 43 2.71 -4.95 6.18
N LEU A 44 2.70 -4.98 4.85
CA LEU A 44 3.46 -5.92 4.03
C LEU A 44 4.72 -5.31 3.44
N ASP A 45 5.05 -4.07 3.81
CA ASP A 45 6.32 -3.44 3.51
C ASP A 45 7.27 -3.49 4.73
N GLU A 46 8.53 -3.12 4.55
CA GLU A 46 9.53 -3.17 5.63
C GLU A 46 9.03 -2.44 6.89
N PRO A 47 8.98 -3.10 8.06
CA PRO A 47 8.48 -2.48 9.28
C PRO A 47 9.31 -1.26 9.67
N ASP A 48 8.64 -0.14 9.93
CA ASP A 48 9.26 1.04 10.55
C ASP A 48 8.89 1.15 12.04
N GLU A 49 9.72 1.87 12.81
CA GLU A 49 9.55 2.03 14.27
C GLU A 49 8.18 2.60 14.65
N ARG A 50 7.66 3.55 13.87
CA ARG A 50 6.37 4.19 14.15
C ARG A 50 5.21 3.23 13.91
N LEU A 51 5.26 2.43 12.84
CA LEU A 51 4.26 1.40 12.58
C LEU A 51 4.28 0.36 13.69
N HIS A 52 5.47 -0.06 14.11
CA HIS A 52 5.65 -0.99 15.24
C HIS A 52 5.02 -0.46 16.53
N GLU A 53 5.29 0.80 16.90
CA GLU A 53 4.68 1.43 18.08
C GLU A 53 3.14 1.40 18.03
N ARG A 54 2.55 1.68 16.87
CA ARG A 54 1.10 1.68 16.68
C ARG A 54 0.49 0.27 16.73
N LEU A 55 1.20 -0.74 16.23
CA LEU A 55 0.83 -2.15 16.36
C LEU A 55 0.88 -2.59 17.83
N ALA A 56 1.93 -2.23 18.56
CA ALA A 56 2.08 -2.55 19.98
C ALA A 56 1.03 -1.85 20.85
N ALA A 57 0.58 -0.66 20.45
CA ALA A 57 -0.51 0.07 21.10
C ALA A 57 -1.92 -0.45 20.72
N GLY A 58 -2.04 -1.37 19.74
CA GLY A 58 -3.31 -1.89 19.25
C GLY A 58 -4.12 -0.92 18.37
N GLU A 59 -3.55 0.24 18.01
CA GLU A 59 -4.24 1.27 17.23
C GLU A 59 -4.56 0.80 15.81
N VAL A 60 -3.67 0.00 15.22
CA VAL A 60 -3.87 -0.57 13.88
C VAL A 60 -5.01 -1.57 13.88
N ASP A 61 -5.08 -2.47 14.87
CA ASP A 61 -6.17 -3.44 15.04
C ASP A 61 -7.52 -2.74 15.19
N GLU A 62 -7.62 -1.75 16.08
CA GLU A 62 -8.85 -0.97 16.27
C GLU A 62 -9.29 -0.28 14.98
N THR A 63 -8.34 0.35 14.27
CA THR A 63 -8.61 1.05 13.00
C THR A 63 -9.13 0.08 11.93
N VAL A 64 -8.44 -1.04 11.71
CA VAL A 64 -8.81 -2.01 10.66
C VAL A 64 -10.15 -2.68 10.97
N ARG A 65 -10.45 -2.98 12.23
CA ARG A 65 -11.77 -3.49 12.63
C ARG A 65 -12.89 -2.49 12.30
N GLY A 66 -12.71 -1.22 12.66
CA GLY A 66 -13.69 -0.18 12.34
C GLY A 66 -13.90 0.00 10.83
N LEU A 67 -12.85 -0.12 10.03
CA LEU A 67 -12.94 -0.09 8.57
C LEU A 67 -13.69 -1.32 8.04
N LEU A 68 -13.38 -2.52 8.52
CA LEU A 68 -14.05 -3.75 8.09
C LEU A 68 -15.55 -3.71 8.38
N ASP A 69 -15.95 -3.25 9.57
CA ASP A 69 -17.36 -3.05 9.91
C ASP A 69 -18.05 -2.10 8.92
N ALA A 70 -17.36 -1.04 8.49
CA ALA A 70 -17.88 -0.08 7.51
C ALA A 70 -18.00 -0.65 6.09
N THR A 71 -17.24 -1.69 5.74
CA THR A 71 -17.38 -2.36 4.43
C THR A 71 -18.63 -3.23 4.32
N GLY A 72 -19.18 -3.70 5.45
CA GLY A 72 -20.26 -4.69 5.48
C GLY A 72 -19.83 -6.12 5.08
N LEU A 73 -18.52 -6.37 4.90
CA LEU A 73 -17.99 -7.70 4.62
C LEU A 73 -18.04 -8.58 5.88
N SER A 74 -18.47 -9.83 5.72
CA SER A 74 -18.44 -10.81 6.79
C SER A 74 -17.07 -11.50 6.85
N VAL A 75 -16.07 -10.76 7.30
CA VAL A 75 -14.68 -11.24 7.45
C VAL A 75 -14.24 -10.99 8.89
N ALA A 76 -13.68 -12.01 9.53
CA ALA A 76 -13.04 -11.87 10.84
C ALA A 76 -11.57 -11.49 10.64
N PRO A 77 -11.12 -10.29 11.03
CA PRO A 77 -9.71 -9.93 10.91
C PRO A 77 -8.86 -10.74 11.90
N PRO A 78 -7.60 -11.05 11.54
CA PRO A 78 -6.63 -11.49 12.52
C PRO A 78 -6.39 -10.40 13.57
N GLU A 79 -5.75 -10.77 14.68
CA GLU A 79 -5.25 -9.77 15.63
C GLU A 79 -4.07 -9.03 14.99
N LEU A 80 -4.17 -7.71 14.86
CA LEU A 80 -3.13 -6.86 14.28
C LEU A 80 -2.36 -6.13 15.39
N THR A 81 -1.72 -6.92 16.26
CA THR A 81 -0.86 -6.47 17.36
C THR A 81 0.51 -7.12 17.24
N VAL A 82 1.49 -6.64 18.01
CA VAL A 82 2.84 -7.20 18.05
C VAL A 82 3.34 -7.27 19.49
N ASP A 83 3.75 -8.47 19.91
CA ASP A 83 4.37 -8.71 21.23
C ASP A 83 5.89 -8.57 21.18
N ASP A 84 6.48 -8.79 20.00
CA ASP A 84 7.92 -8.70 19.80
C ASP A 84 8.39 -7.25 19.83
N ASP A 85 9.64 -7.03 20.29
CA ASP A 85 10.32 -5.76 20.06
C ASP A 85 10.56 -5.51 18.56
N TYR A 86 10.84 -4.25 18.22
CA TYR A 86 11.01 -3.80 16.84
C TYR A 86 12.08 -4.61 16.09
N GLU A 87 13.25 -4.83 16.70
CA GLU A 87 14.35 -5.58 16.06
C GLU A 87 13.93 -7.03 15.76
N THR A 88 13.22 -7.67 16.68
CA THR A 88 12.70 -9.04 16.51
C THR A 88 11.62 -9.10 15.42
N ALA A 89 10.73 -8.09 15.36
CA ALA A 89 9.73 -7.99 14.30
C ALA A 89 10.38 -7.85 12.92
N CYS A 90 11.38 -6.97 12.77
CA CYS A 90 12.15 -6.83 11.53
C CYS A 90 12.90 -8.10 11.16
N ALA A 91 13.49 -8.81 12.13
CA ALA A 91 14.16 -10.08 11.88
C ALA A 91 13.19 -11.15 11.34
N ARG A 92 11.96 -11.21 11.87
CA ARG A 92 10.91 -12.12 11.36
C ARG A 92 10.42 -11.72 9.98
N PHE A 93 10.23 -10.43 9.74
CA PHE A 93 9.88 -9.92 8.40
C PHE A 93 10.92 -10.36 7.37
N ASN A 94 12.20 -10.17 7.69
CA ASN A 94 13.30 -10.56 6.82
C ASN A 94 13.40 -12.08 6.59
N ASP A 95 13.18 -12.91 7.61
CA ASP A 95 13.15 -14.39 7.46
C ASP A 95 12.01 -14.87 6.55
N LEU A 96 10.88 -14.16 6.56
CA LEU A 96 9.70 -14.54 5.78
C LEU A 96 9.77 -14.04 4.34
N PHE A 97 10.10 -12.75 4.15
CA PHE A 97 9.82 -12.04 2.90
C PHE A 97 11.06 -11.57 2.14
N THR A 98 12.21 -11.40 2.82
CA THR A 98 13.40 -10.77 2.21
C THR A 98 14.50 -11.78 1.89
N VAL A 99 14.82 -12.67 2.82
CA VAL A 99 15.98 -13.56 2.71
C VAL A 99 15.63 -14.82 1.93
N GLY A 100 16.17 -14.97 0.72
CA GLY A 100 16.20 -16.23 -0.02
C GLY A 100 17.39 -17.11 0.36
N TYR A 101 17.25 -18.43 0.16
CA TYR A 101 18.32 -19.40 0.38
C TYR A 101 18.97 -19.75 -0.95
N ALA A 102 20.30 -19.70 -1.01
CA ALA A 102 21.04 -20.09 -2.20
C ALA A 102 22.15 -21.07 -1.81
N GLU A 103 22.00 -22.34 -2.19
CA GLU A 103 23.01 -23.37 -2.00
C GLU A 103 23.58 -23.82 -3.36
N TYR A 104 24.86 -24.18 -3.38
CA TYR A 104 25.44 -24.80 -4.58
C TYR A 104 24.93 -26.23 -4.69
N ALA A 105 24.12 -26.51 -5.72
CA ALA A 105 23.64 -27.86 -6.04
C ALA A 105 24.80 -28.77 -6.46
N ASP A 106 25.74 -28.25 -7.25
CA ASP A 106 27.01 -28.92 -7.54
C ASP A 106 28.13 -27.88 -7.71
N ARG A 107 29.14 -27.96 -6.84
CA ARG A 107 30.31 -27.06 -6.86
C ARG A 107 31.27 -27.33 -8.03
N THR A 108 31.09 -28.43 -8.74
CA THR A 108 31.97 -28.88 -9.81
C THR A 108 31.55 -28.32 -11.17
N ASP A 109 30.26 -28.05 -11.37
CA ASP A 109 29.72 -27.38 -12.55
C ASP A 109 29.22 -25.95 -12.29
N GLY A 110 29.17 -25.54 -11.01
CA GLY A 110 28.76 -24.20 -10.61
C GLY A 110 27.24 -23.99 -10.60
N SER A 111 26.45 -25.06 -10.68
CA SER A 111 25.00 -24.98 -10.54
C SER A 111 24.62 -24.52 -9.13
N LEU A 112 23.74 -23.53 -9.11
CA LEU A 112 23.27 -22.85 -7.92
C LEU A 112 21.77 -23.10 -7.83
N ASP A 113 21.34 -23.71 -6.74
CA ASP A 113 19.94 -23.87 -6.40
C ASP A 113 19.58 -22.70 -5.48
N SER A 114 18.92 -21.71 -6.05
CA SER A 114 18.47 -20.52 -5.34
C SER A 114 16.96 -20.58 -5.17
N GLU A 115 16.52 -20.79 -3.94
CA GLU A 115 15.15 -20.56 -3.54
C GLU A 115 14.97 -19.10 -3.12
N GLY A 116 13.88 -18.49 -3.57
CA GLY A 116 13.47 -17.17 -3.11
C GLY A 116 13.15 -17.15 -1.61
N PRO A 117 12.69 -16.01 -1.07
CA PRO A 117 12.20 -15.95 0.31
C PRO A 117 11.12 -17.01 0.56
N ARG A 118 10.98 -17.43 1.83
CA ARG A 118 10.01 -18.47 2.23
C ARG A 118 8.60 -18.14 1.75
N ILE A 119 8.24 -16.86 1.80
CA ILE A 119 7.00 -16.33 1.25
C ILE A 119 7.39 -15.17 0.34
N SER A 120 7.20 -15.34 -0.96
CA SER A 120 7.46 -14.26 -1.91
C SER A 120 6.36 -13.21 -1.83
N LEU A 121 6.72 -11.94 -1.92
CA LEU A 121 5.77 -10.84 -2.07
C LEU A 121 5.54 -10.47 -3.55
N TYR A 122 5.95 -11.32 -4.49
CA TYR A 122 5.79 -11.07 -5.93
C TYR A 122 4.78 -12.04 -6.56
N GLU A 123 3.81 -11.53 -7.32
CA GLU A 123 2.75 -12.35 -7.96
C GLU A 123 3.34 -13.47 -8.83
N SER A 124 4.39 -13.14 -9.59
CA SER A 124 5.03 -14.08 -10.52
C SER A 124 5.54 -15.37 -9.85
N SER A 125 5.91 -15.33 -8.57
CA SER A 125 6.32 -16.51 -7.79
C SER A 125 5.19 -17.52 -7.60
N TYR A 126 3.94 -17.10 -7.76
CA TYR A 126 2.73 -17.93 -7.60
C TYR A 126 2.00 -18.20 -8.93
N ARG A 127 2.56 -17.75 -10.05
CA ARG A 127 1.98 -17.91 -11.41
C ARG A 127 2.88 -18.80 -12.27
N PRO A 128 2.91 -20.13 -12.04
CA PRO A 128 3.71 -21.05 -12.85
C PRO A 128 3.24 -21.13 -14.31
N ASP A 129 2.04 -20.61 -14.59
CA ASP A 129 1.41 -20.52 -15.91
C ASP A 129 1.81 -19.27 -16.71
N ALA A 130 2.45 -18.28 -16.10
CA ALA A 130 2.79 -17.00 -16.73
C ALA A 130 4.28 -16.70 -16.63
N ALA A 131 4.85 -16.09 -17.68
CA ALA A 131 6.21 -15.60 -17.60
C ALA A 131 6.25 -14.32 -16.76
N TRP A 132 7.28 -14.18 -15.92
CA TRP A 132 7.52 -12.97 -15.11
C TRP A 132 7.39 -11.67 -15.90
N ASN A 133 7.93 -11.63 -17.13
CA ASN A 133 7.85 -10.49 -18.03
C ASN A 133 6.42 -10.14 -18.44
N ASP A 134 5.57 -11.14 -18.65
CA ASP A 134 4.19 -10.92 -19.09
C ASP A 134 3.37 -10.31 -17.95
N VAL A 135 3.51 -10.84 -16.73
CA VAL A 135 2.88 -10.31 -15.50
C VAL A 135 3.27 -8.84 -15.29
N ASN A 136 4.57 -8.55 -15.30
CA ASN A 136 5.06 -7.19 -15.07
C ASN A 136 4.64 -6.20 -16.17
N LEU A 137 4.60 -6.65 -17.44
CA LEU A 137 4.18 -5.80 -18.55
C LEU A 137 2.68 -5.48 -18.48
N ASP A 138 1.85 -6.45 -18.10
CA ASP A 138 0.41 -6.24 -17.97
C ASP A 138 0.09 -5.31 -16.78
N LEU A 139 0.79 -5.45 -15.65
CA LEU A 139 0.67 -4.51 -14.53
C LEU A 139 1.15 -3.11 -14.89
N ALA A 140 2.28 -2.97 -15.57
CA ALA A 140 2.77 -1.68 -16.05
C ALA A 140 1.74 -0.97 -16.96
N ARG A 141 1.11 -1.72 -17.87
CA ARG A 141 0.02 -1.20 -18.73
C ARG A 141 -1.22 -0.81 -17.93
N ALA A 142 -1.57 -1.58 -16.91
CA ALA A 142 -2.69 -1.26 -16.03
C ALA A 142 -2.45 0.04 -15.26
N TYR A 143 -1.26 0.24 -14.72
CA TYR A 143 -0.89 1.48 -14.02
C TYR A 143 -0.87 2.68 -14.97
N ASP A 144 -0.26 2.53 -16.16
CA ASP A 144 -0.21 3.56 -17.20
C ASP A 144 -1.60 3.99 -17.69
N TYR A 145 -2.55 3.06 -17.79
CA TYR A 145 -3.95 3.37 -18.14
C TYR A 145 -4.59 4.38 -17.18
N PHE A 146 -4.23 4.35 -15.90
CA PHE A 146 -4.68 5.31 -14.87
C PHE A 146 -3.71 6.49 -14.68
N GLY A 147 -2.65 6.59 -15.47
CA GLY A 147 -1.63 7.63 -15.37
C GLY A 147 -0.77 7.51 -14.10
N LEU A 148 -0.59 6.30 -13.58
CA LEU A 148 0.23 6.01 -12.41
C LEU A 148 1.60 5.49 -12.82
N GLU A 149 2.63 5.86 -12.05
CA GLU A 149 3.99 5.34 -12.20
C GLU A 149 4.51 4.85 -10.84
N ILE A 150 5.30 3.79 -10.84
CA ILE A 150 6.03 3.34 -9.65
C ILE A 150 7.21 4.28 -9.38
N ASP A 151 7.46 4.56 -8.10
CA ASP A 151 8.63 5.32 -7.69
C ASP A 151 9.93 4.60 -8.08
N ARG A 152 10.73 5.28 -8.90
CA ARG A 152 11.99 4.76 -9.45
C ARG A 152 13.15 4.83 -8.46
N GLU A 153 12.97 5.43 -7.30
CA GLU A 153 13.97 5.46 -6.22
C GLU A 153 13.91 4.21 -5.34
N ALA A 154 12.71 3.63 -5.13
CA ALA A 154 12.51 2.41 -4.34
C ALA A 154 12.74 1.11 -5.13
N ARG A 155 12.54 1.13 -6.47
CA ARG A 155 12.82 0.05 -7.46
C ARG A 155 12.46 -1.38 -7.05
N ASP A 156 11.19 -1.62 -6.76
CA ASP A 156 10.60 -2.96 -6.88
C ASP A 156 9.96 -3.20 -8.25
N ASN A 157 9.66 -4.48 -8.52
CA ASN A 157 8.95 -4.91 -9.72
C ASN A 157 7.46 -4.57 -9.62
N HIS A 158 6.77 -4.49 -10.75
CA HIS A 158 5.36 -4.08 -10.79
C HIS A 158 4.43 -5.06 -10.08
N ASP A 159 4.85 -6.32 -10.02
CA ASP A 159 4.17 -7.43 -9.35
C ASP A 159 4.47 -7.54 -7.86
N TYR A 160 5.10 -6.52 -7.26
CA TYR A 160 5.28 -6.42 -5.82
C TYR A 160 3.92 -6.16 -5.15
N LEU A 161 3.54 -7.03 -4.21
CA LEU A 161 2.22 -7.06 -3.61
C LEU A 161 1.80 -5.71 -2.96
N PRO A 162 2.67 -4.98 -2.23
CA PRO A 162 2.34 -3.63 -1.77
C PRO A 162 1.92 -2.66 -2.88
N TYR A 163 2.54 -2.70 -4.07
CA TYR A 163 2.14 -1.85 -5.20
C TYR A 163 0.77 -2.24 -5.76
N GLU A 164 0.48 -3.53 -5.85
CA GLU A 164 -0.85 -4.01 -6.27
C GLU A 164 -1.94 -3.59 -5.27
N LEU A 165 -1.63 -3.62 -3.97
CA LEU A 165 -2.52 -3.16 -2.89
C LEU A 165 -2.72 -1.65 -2.92
N GLU A 166 -1.68 -0.86 -3.17
CA GLU A 166 -1.79 0.59 -3.37
C GLU A 166 -2.66 0.91 -4.59
N PHE A 167 -2.49 0.17 -5.68
CA PHE A 167 -3.34 0.29 -6.86
C PHE A 167 -4.79 -0.08 -6.57
N ALA A 168 -5.05 -1.18 -5.85
CA ALA A 168 -6.39 -1.54 -5.40
C ALA A 168 -7.02 -0.46 -4.51
N SER A 169 -6.24 0.16 -3.61
CA SER A 169 -6.67 1.32 -2.81
C SER A 169 -7.03 2.52 -3.69
N TYR A 170 -6.23 2.80 -4.71
CA TYR A 170 -6.54 3.85 -5.69
C TYR A 170 -7.86 3.58 -6.41
N LEU A 171 -8.07 2.37 -6.93
CA LEU A 171 -9.32 2.00 -7.60
C LEU A 171 -10.55 2.11 -6.67
N ALA A 172 -10.43 1.65 -5.43
CA ALA A 172 -11.50 1.78 -4.44
C ALA A 172 -11.79 3.24 -4.06
N ARG A 173 -10.79 4.14 -4.09
CA ARG A 173 -10.99 5.59 -3.93
C ARG A 173 -11.71 6.21 -5.13
N LEU A 174 -11.41 5.77 -6.35
CA LEU A 174 -12.14 6.20 -7.54
C LEU A 174 -13.61 5.78 -7.46
N GLU A 175 -13.89 4.54 -7.05
CA GLU A 175 -15.24 4.05 -6.82
C GLU A 175 -15.94 4.87 -5.72
N ALA A 176 -15.23 5.16 -4.62
CA ALA A 176 -15.79 5.93 -3.51
C ALA A 176 -16.19 7.36 -3.89
N ALA A 177 -15.49 7.96 -4.85
CA ALA A 177 -15.74 9.31 -5.35
C ALA A 177 -16.68 9.35 -6.57
N ALA A 178 -17.04 8.19 -7.13
CA ALA A 178 -17.95 8.12 -8.27
C ALA A 178 -19.37 8.45 -7.83
N ASP A 179 -20.03 9.36 -8.54
CA ASP A 179 -21.44 9.65 -8.33
C ASP A 179 -22.24 8.37 -8.67
N PRO A 180 -23.11 7.86 -7.77
CA PRO A 180 -23.94 6.68 -8.04
C PRO A 180 -24.80 6.79 -9.32
N GLY A 181 -24.93 8.00 -9.90
CA GLY A 181 -25.61 8.26 -11.17
C GLY A 181 -24.78 8.06 -12.44
N ASP A 182 -23.45 7.95 -12.36
CA ASP A 182 -22.57 7.83 -13.54
C ASP A 182 -22.33 6.36 -13.89
N GLY A 183 -23.44 5.65 -14.15
CA GLY A 183 -23.42 4.30 -14.71
C GLY A 183 -22.78 4.29 -16.09
N ARG A 184 -21.46 4.08 -16.15
CA ARG A 184 -20.80 3.67 -17.40
C ARG A 184 -21.19 2.23 -17.69
N ALA A 185 -22.18 2.10 -18.57
CA ALA A 185 -22.55 0.90 -19.30
C ALA A 185 -21.41 0.41 -20.21
#